data_AF-A0A645EMF4-F1
#
_entry.id   AF-A0A645EMF4-F1
#
_cell.length_a   1.000
_cell.length_b   1.000
_cell.length_c   1.000
_cell.angle_alpha   90.00
_cell.angle_beta   90.00
_cell.angle_gamma   90.00
#
_symmetry.space_group_name_H-M   'P 1'
#
loop_
_entity.id
_entity.type
_entity.pdbx_description
1 polymer ?
#
loop_
_entity_poly.entity_id
_entity_poly.type
_entity_poly.pdbx_seq_one_letter_code
_entity_poly.pdbx_strand_id
1 'polypeptide(L)'
;MINTPPAPLTFSGILSAVFLHEYAGFLWFIKVLILLTLLSPLFYLLLSKKYIAEISLAVLLQFVLHQPFVLPAELSMHWRFFFFYAVGAYVSLRVPDAARVTAPKPLRIVLLCAIPLYAYAHTIFVSEWYSIAVIASLWFGIDAERVRDRATYETSFFVYLTHFLVFSVIKKIQYALVPHTEAWMLISYFSVAWIALLILIPLALFVRKRLPRTYSVLFGGR
;
A
#
# COMPACT_ATOMS: atom_id res chain seq x y z
N MET A 1 9.78 -8.81 -16.29
CA MET A 1 9.08 -10.06 -15.95
C MET A 1 10.17 -11.02 -15.48
N ILE A 2 10.25 -11.29 -14.18
CA ILE A 2 11.14 -12.36 -13.68
C ILE A 2 10.44 -13.67 -14.04
N ASN A 3 11.13 -14.54 -14.78
CA ASN A 3 10.70 -15.89 -15.12
C ASN A 3 10.53 -16.70 -13.83
N THR A 4 9.37 -16.60 -13.19
CA THR A 4 8.98 -17.57 -12.18
C THR A 4 8.59 -18.86 -12.91
N PRO A 5 9.16 -20.03 -12.54
CA PRO A 5 8.76 -21.29 -13.14
C PRO A 5 7.24 -21.48 -12.94
N PRO A 6 6.52 -22.11 -13.88
CA PRO A 6 5.09 -22.33 -13.74
C PRO A 6 4.81 -23.04 -12.41
N ALA A 7 3.87 -22.50 -11.64
CA ALA A 7 3.54 -23.03 -10.32
C ALA A 7 3.23 -24.54 -10.43
N PRO A 8 3.99 -25.42 -9.78
CA PRO A 8 3.69 -26.84 -9.83
C PRO A 8 2.33 -27.05 -9.17
N LEU A 9 1.39 -27.68 -9.89
CA LEU A 9 0.06 -28.05 -9.41
C LEU A 9 0.13 -29.25 -8.44
N THR A 10 1.08 -29.21 -7.51
CA THR A 10 1.22 -30.16 -6.41
C THR A 10 0.67 -29.54 -5.13
N PHE A 11 0.19 -30.36 -4.20
CA PHE A 11 -0.32 -29.87 -2.91
C PHE A 11 0.73 -29.02 -2.17
N SER A 12 2.00 -29.41 -2.26
CA SER A 12 3.15 -28.63 -1.75
C SER A 12 3.32 -27.30 -2.49
N GLY A 13 3.20 -27.29 -3.82
CA GLY A 13 3.24 -26.06 -4.62
C GLY A 13 2.12 -25.08 -4.32
N ILE A 14 0.90 -25.57 -4.04
CA ILE A 14 -0.24 -24.75 -3.62
C ILE A 14 -0.01 -24.21 -2.20
N LEU A 15 0.51 -25.03 -1.28
CA LEU A 15 0.81 -24.59 0.09
C LEU A 15 1.91 -23.52 0.09
N SER A 16 2.99 -23.73 -0.66
CA SER A 16 4.05 -22.74 -0.84
C SER A 16 3.55 -21.48 -1.55
N ALA A 17 2.70 -21.60 -2.57
CA ALA A 17 2.09 -20.45 -3.24
C ALA A 17 1.22 -19.61 -2.29
N VAL A 18 0.42 -20.27 -1.44
CA VAL A 18 -0.51 -19.60 -0.50
C VAL A 18 0.22 -19.01 0.70
N PHE A 19 1.17 -19.74 1.29
CA PHE A 19 1.85 -19.31 2.51
C PHE A 19 3.14 -18.51 2.23
N LEU A 20 3.95 -18.94 1.26
CA LEU A 20 5.22 -18.28 0.92
C LEU A 20 5.05 -17.16 -0.12
N HIS A 21 3.89 -17.05 -0.79
CA HIS A 21 3.55 -15.99 -1.76
C HIS A 21 4.47 -15.94 -3.00
N GLU A 22 5.09 -17.06 -3.35
CA GLU A 22 6.08 -17.18 -4.45
C GLU A 22 5.55 -16.67 -5.81
N TYR A 23 4.22 -16.69 -6.01
CA TYR A 23 3.55 -16.30 -7.26
C TYR A 23 2.67 -15.03 -7.16
N ALA A 24 2.52 -14.45 -5.97
CA ALA A 24 1.60 -13.33 -5.72
C ALA A 24 2.34 -12.07 -5.26
N GLY A 25 3.40 -11.70 -5.99
CA GLY A 25 4.25 -10.55 -5.67
C GLY A 25 3.51 -9.21 -5.53
N PHE A 26 2.33 -9.05 -6.14
CA PHE A 26 1.51 -7.84 -5.99
C PHE A 26 0.86 -7.68 -4.60
N LEU A 27 0.76 -8.77 -3.81
CA LEU A 27 0.21 -8.77 -2.45
C LEU A 27 1.25 -8.47 -1.37
N TRP A 28 2.47 -8.08 -1.74
CA TRP A 28 3.56 -7.78 -0.82
C TRP A 28 3.15 -6.81 0.31
N PHE A 29 2.33 -5.80 -0.02
CA PHE A 29 1.87 -4.81 0.94
C PHE A 29 0.92 -5.41 2.00
N ILE A 30 0.00 -6.31 1.62
CA ILE A 30 -0.87 -7.03 2.57
C ILE A 30 -0.01 -7.87 3.53
N LYS A 31 0.99 -8.56 3.01
CA LYS A 31 1.90 -9.38 3.81
C LYS A 31 2.65 -8.55 4.85
N VAL A 32 3.18 -7.39 4.44
CA VAL A 32 3.85 -6.43 5.35
C VAL A 32 2.85 -5.91 6.39
N LEU A 33 1.61 -5.59 6.02
CA LEU A 33 0.58 -5.17 6.97
C LEU A 33 0.26 -6.25 8.01
N ILE A 34 0.09 -7.51 7.58
CA ILE A 34 -0.15 -8.65 8.48
C ILE A 34 1.02 -8.77 9.46
N LEU A 35 2.25 -8.73 8.97
CA LEU A 35 3.45 -8.84 9.80
C LEU A 35 3.56 -7.69 10.83
N LEU A 36 3.37 -6.45 10.39
CA LEU A 36 3.39 -5.28 11.29
C LEU A 36 2.27 -5.37 12.34
N THR A 37 1.10 -5.88 11.96
CA THR A 37 -0.02 -6.10 12.89
C THR A 37 0.31 -7.19 13.92
N LEU A 38 0.92 -8.30 13.50
CA LEU A 38 1.38 -9.36 14.41
C LEU A 38 2.49 -8.88 15.35
N LEU A 39 3.35 -7.97 14.89
CA LEU A 39 4.41 -7.35 15.70
C LEU A 39 3.91 -6.16 16.54
N SER A 40 2.66 -5.73 16.39
CA SER A 40 2.10 -4.61 17.17
C SER A 40 2.25 -4.72 18.70
N PRO A 41 2.04 -5.86 19.37
CA PRO A 41 2.26 -5.96 20.82
C PRO A 41 3.73 -5.75 21.21
N LEU A 42 4.67 -6.19 20.37
CA LEU A 42 6.10 -5.96 20.59
C LEU A 42 6.42 -4.46 20.46
N PHE A 43 5.91 -3.81 19.40
CA PHE A 43 6.05 -2.36 19.24
C PHE A 43 5.45 -1.60 20.42
N TYR A 44 4.30 -2.02 20.94
CA TYR A 44 3.69 -1.41 22.11
C TYR A 44 4.61 -1.50 23.33
N LEU A 45 5.18 -2.66 23.63
CA LEU A 45 6.10 -2.84 24.76
C LEU A 45 7.36 -1.96 24.62
N LEU A 46 7.96 -1.94 23.42
CA LEU A 46 9.16 -1.13 23.14
C LEU A 46 8.89 0.38 23.21
N LEU A 47 7.72 0.82 22.75
CA LEU A 47 7.39 2.24 22.63
C LEU A 47 6.65 2.81 23.85
N SER A 48 6.26 1.97 24.82
CA SER A 48 5.56 2.40 26.04
C SER A 48 6.39 3.39 26.88
N LYS A 49 7.67 3.07 27.13
CA LYS A 49 8.56 3.91 27.95
C LYS A 49 9.33 4.89 27.07
N LYS A 50 9.41 6.17 27.46
CA LYS A 50 10.04 7.25 26.66
C LYS A 50 11.47 6.93 26.24
N TYR A 51 12.32 6.60 27.21
CA TYR A 51 13.73 6.29 26.94
C TYR A 51 13.89 5.06 26.03
N ILE A 52 13.13 3.98 26.28
CA ILE A 52 13.19 2.78 25.44
C ILE A 52 12.68 3.07 24.03
N ALA A 53 11.65 3.90 23.89
CA ALA A 53 11.09 4.29 22.61
C ALA A 53 12.09 5.08 21.75
N GLU A 54 12.73 6.09 22.34
CA GLU A 54 13.74 6.92 21.66
C GLU A 54 14.96 6.09 21.22
N ILE A 55 15.44 5.19 22.09
CA ILE A 55 16.52 4.24 21.74
C ILE A 55 16.06 3.31 20.61
N SER A 56 14.86 2.74 20.71
CA SER A 56 14.32 1.82 19.69
C SER A 56 14.17 2.51 18.33
N LEU A 57 13.72 3.77 18.31
CA LEU A 57 13.62 4.58 17.09
C LEU A 57 14.99 4.93 16.51
N ALA A 58 15.98 5.28 17.35
CA ALA A 58 17.34 5.56 16.90
C ALA A 58 18.00 4.32 16.28
N VAL A 59 17.82 3.14 16.90
CA VAL A 59 18.28 1.86 16.36
C VAL A 59 17.63 1.57 15.01
N LEU A 60 16.29 1.68 14.91
CA LEU A 60 15.58 1.48 13.64
C LEU A 60 16.02 2.48 12.56
N LEU A 61 16.31 3.73 12.92
CA LEU A 61 16.85 4.73 11.99
C LEU A 61 18.23 4.31 11.48
N GLN A 62 19.11 3.79 12.34
CA GLN A 62 20.41 3.28 11.91
C GLN A 62 20.27 2.11 10.93
N PHE A 63 19.32 1.19 11.16
CA PHE A 63 19.01 0.12 10.21
C PHE A 63 18.52 0.65 8.86
N VAL A 64 17.74 1.75 8.85
CA VAL A 64 17.32 2.42 7.62
C VAL A 64 18.51 3.04 6.89
N LEU A 65 19.39 3.76 7.58
CA LEU A 65 20.49 4.49 6.95
C LEU A 65 21.63 3.59 6.47
N HIS A 66 21.92 2.50 7.16
CA HIS A 66 23.11 1.69 6.91
C HIS A 66 22.82 0.36 6.23
N GLN A 67 21.54 -0.03 6.15
CA GLN A 67 21.09 -1.30 5.56
C GLN A 67 22.03 -2.47 5.90
N PRO A 68 22.37 -2.70 7.19
CA PRO A 68 23.43 -3.65 7.58
C PRO A 68 23.13 -5.09 7.15
N PHE A 69 21.85 -5.38 6.88
CA PHE A 69 21.39 -6.64 6.31
C PHE A 69 20.38 -6.35 5.22
N VAL A 70 20.56 -7.01 4.07
CA VAL A 70 19.57 -7.01 2.99
C VAL A 70 18.43 -7.93 3.43
N LEU A 71 17.27 -7.34 3.68
CA LEU A 71 16.06 -8.11 3.91
C LEU A 71 15.70 -8.89 2.63
N PRO A 72 15.12 -10.10 2.74
CA PRO A 72 14.80 -10.91 1.57
C PRO A 72 13.97 -10.12 0.56
N ALA A 73 14.50 -9.94 -0.66
CA ALA A 73 13.83 -9.18 -1.71
C ALA A 73 12.47 -9.78 -2.10
N GLU A 74 12.32 -11.10 -1.94
CA GLU A 74 11.07 -11.84 -2.11
C GLU A 74 9.94 -11.37 -1.20
N LEU A 75 10.29 -10.83 -0.02
CA LEU A 75 9.32 -10.26 0.92
C LEU A 75 8.99 -8.80 0.60
N SER A 76 9.68 -8.18 -0.37
CA SER A 76 9.65 -6.74 -0.65
C SER A 76 9.74 -5.91 0.63
N MET A 77 10.48 -6.41 1.62
CA MET A 77 10.46 -5.89 2.98
C MET A 77 11.64 -4.95 3.17
N HIS A 78 11.37 -3.74 3.61
CA HIS A 78 12.41 -2.74 3.87
C HIS A 78 12.34 -2.31 5.34
N TRP A 79 13.51 -2.06 5.94
CA TRP A 79 13.63 -1.53 7.31
C TRP A 79 12.80 -0.25 7.52
N ARG A 80 12.58 0.49 6.43
CA ARG A 80 11.75 1.70 6.35
C ARG A 80 10.32 1.46 6.83
N PHE A 81 9.73 0.30 6.52
CA PHE A 81 8.35 0.01 6.96
C PHE A 81 8.25 -0.10 8.47
N PHE A 82 9.20 -0.80 9.11
CA PHE A 82 9.26 -0.91 10.56
C PHE A 82 9.52 0.44 11.21
N PHE A 83 10.44 1.23 10.64
CA PHE A 83 10.72 2.57 11.14
C PHE A 83 9.50 3.49 11.08
N PHE A 84 8.85 3.63 9.92
CA PHE A 84 7.68 4.51 9.80
C PHE A 84 6.48 4.01 10.60
N TYR A 85 6.28 2.69 10.69
CA TYR A 85 5.26 2.12 11.57
C TYR A 85 5.55 2.45 13.05
N ALA A 86 6.79 2.29 13.51
CA ALA A 86 7.19 2.62 14.87
C ALA A 86 7.05 4.11 15.18
N VAL A 87 7.41 5.00 14.24
CA VAL A 87 7.20 6.45 14.37
C VAL A 87 5.71 6.77 14.52
N GLY A 88 4.87 6.20 13.66
CA GLY A 88 3.41 6.37 13.75
C GLY A 88 2.83 5.88 15.08
N ALA A 89 3.28 4.70 15.54
CA ALA A 89 2.87 4.15 16.83
C ALA A 89 3.36 5.00 18.02
N TYR A 90 4.59 5.49 17.98
CA TYR A 90 5.14 6.38 19.00
C TYR A 90 4.36 7.69 19.11
N VAL A 91 4.06 8.32 17.97
CA VAL A 91 3.22 9.52 17.90
C VAL A 91 1.83 9.23 18.46
N SER A 92 1.21 8.11 18.07
CA SER A 92 -0.12 7.74 18.54
C SER A 92 -0.19 7.47 20.06
N LEU A 93 0.90 6.96 20.67
CA LEU A 93 0.94 6.70 22.12
C LEU A 93 1.14 7.98 22.96
N ARG A 94 1.71 9.04 22.37
CA ARG A 94 2.04 10.29 23.09
C ARG A 94 1.13 11.45 22.76
N VAL A 95 0.60 11.47 21.54
CA VAL A 95 -0.31 12.49 21.05
C VAL A 95 -1.48 11.74 20.40
N PRO A 96 -2.46 11.26 21.19
CA PRO A 96 -3.57 10.46 20.67
C PRO A 96 -4.35 11.17 19.56
N ASP A 97 -4.42 12.50 19.62
CA ASP A 97 -5.14 13.32 18.65
C ASP A 97 -4.33 13.64 17.38
N ALA A 98 -3.04 13.29 17.31
CA ALA A 98 -2.19 13.58 16.15
C ALA A 98 -2.71 12.92 14.86
N ALA A 99 -3.41 11.78 14.98
CA ALA A 99 -4.03 11.09 13.85
C ALA A 99 -5.23 11.86 13.25
N ARG A 100 -5.79 12.84 13.99
CA ARG A 100 -6.93 13.65 13.56
C ARG A 100 -6.51 15.02 13.02
N VAL A 101 -5.22 15.38 13.16
CA VAL A 101 -4.72 16.69 12.75
C VAL A 101 -4.66 16.76 11.23
N THR A 102 -5.55 17.55 10.64
CA THR A 102 -5.54 17.84 9.20
C THR A 102 -5.13 19.29 8.93
N ALA A 103 -4.43 19.52 7.83
CA ALA A 103 -4.10 20.87 7.38
C ALA A 103 -5.36 21.66 6.95
N PRO A 104 -5.35 23.00 7.04
CA PRO A 104 -6.41 23.83 6.48
C PRO A 104 -6.56 23.57 4.97
N LYS A 105 -7.79 23.68 4.45
CA LYS A 105 -8.14 23.36 3.05
C LYS A 105 -7.13 23.81 1.98
N PRO A 106 -6.63 25.07 1.95
CA PRO A 106 -5.68 25.48 0.93
C PRO A 106 -4.34 24.75 1.03
N LEU A 107 -3.79 24.63 2.25
CA LEU A 107 -2.54 23.90 2.49
C LEU A 107 -2.68 22.41 2.15
N ARG A 108 -3.86 21.84 2.40
CA ARG A 108 -4.19 20.46 2.07
C ARG A 108 -4.08 20.18 0.56
N ILE A 109 -4.63 21.07 -0.27
CA ILE A 109 -4.54 20.96 -1.73
C ILE A 109 -3.08 21.06 -2.17
N VAL A 110 -2.33 22.02 -1.62
CA VAL A 110 -0.90 22.19 -1.93
C VAL A 110 -0.09 20.93 -1.58
N LEU A 111 -0.28 20.35 -0.39
CA LEU A 111 0.39 19.13 0.04
C LEU A 111 0.08 17.95 -0.90
N LEU A 112 -1.19 17.75 -1.26
CA LEU A 112 -1.58 16.67 -2.17
C LEU A 112 -1.05 16.89 -3.60
N CYS A 113 -1.08 18.12 -4.09
CA CYS A 113 -0.51 18.49 -5.40
C CYS A 113 1.02 18.43 -5.43
N ALA A 114 1.69 18.50 -4.27
CA ALA A 114 3.13 18.36 -4.17
C ALA A 114 3.60 16.91 -4.33
N ILE A 115 2.75 15.90 -4.08
CA ILE A 115 3.09 14.48 -4.26
C ILE A 115 3.65 14.15 -5.65
N PRO A 116 3.01 14.52 -6.79
CA PRO A 116 3.58 14.28 -8.11
C PRO A 116 4.87 15.07 -8.36
N LEU A 117 5.00 16.27 -7.79
CA LEU A 117 6.23 17.06 -7.87
C LEU A 117 7.38 16.36 -7.14
N TYR A 118 7.10 15.81 -5.96
CA TYR A 118 8.02 15.00 -5.18
C TYR A 118 8.39 13.72 -5.94
N ALA A 119 7.43 13.07 -6.62
CA ALA A 119 7.68 11.86 -7.40
C ALA A 119 8.59 12.15 -8.60
N TYR A 120 8.35 13.27 -9.28
CA TYR A 120 9.24 13.76 -10.34
C TYR A 120 10.63 14.08 -9.80
N ALA A 121 10.72 14.82 -8.67
CA ALA A 121 11.99 15.10 -8.02
C ALA A 121 12.75 13.83 -7.62
N HIS A 122 12.06 12.76 -7.18
CA HIS A 122 12.68 11.46 -6.89
C HIS A 122 13.30 10.79 -8.12
N THR A 123 12.72 10.97 -9.31
CA THR A 123 13.33 10.44 -10.55
C THR A 123 14.66 11.12 -10.88
N ILE A 124 14.86 12.35 -10.40
CA ILE A 124 16.06 13.15 -10.64
C ILE A 124 17.06 13.02 -9.47
N PHE A 125 16.54 13.00 -8.24
CA PHE A 125 17.29 12.89 -7.00
C PHE A 125 16.77 11.67 -6.24
N VAL A 126 17.50 10.56 -6.30
CA VAL A 126 17.22 9.36 -5.50
C VAL A 126 17.44 9.71 -4.03
N SER A 127 16.38 10.18 -3.38
CA SER A 127 16.46 10.76 -2.04
C SER A 127 15.38 10.20 -1.13
N GLU A 128 15.81 9.72 0.04
CA GLU A 128 14.91 9.14 1.04
C GLU A 128 13.91 10.16 1.62
N TRP A 129 14.24 11.46 1.52
CA TRP A 129 13.41 12.59 1.92
C TRP A 129 12.07 12.64 1.18
N TYR A 130 12.02 12.08 -0.04
CA TYR A 130 10.79 11.93 -0.82
C TYR A 130 9.69 11.22 -0.03
N SER A 131 10.00 10.08 0.58
CA SER A 131 8.97 9.29 1.27
C SER A 131 8.47 9.99 2.53
N ILE A 132 9.32 10.73 3.23
CA ILE A 132 8.91 11.53 4.39
C ILE A 132 7.96 12.64 3.93
N ALA A 133 8.29 13.33 2.82
CA ALA A 133 7.45 14.38 2.25
C ALA A 133 6.08 13.84 1.81
N VAL A 134 6.04 12.67 1.17
CA VAL A 134 4.79 12.02 0.77
C VAL A 134 3.98 11.57 1.99
N ILE A 135 4.60 10.94 2.98
CA ILE A 135 3.91 10.50 4.21
C ILE A 135 3.31 11.71 4.93
N ALA A 136 4.06 12.79 5.11
CA ALA A 136 3.57 14.02 5.72
C ALA A 136 2.43 14.64 4.89
N SER A 137 2.57 14.67 3.56
CA SER A 137 1.56 15.19 2.65
C SER A 137 0.27 14.37 2.72
N LEU A 138 0.36 13.05 2.86
CA LEU A 138 -0.82 12.19 3.03
C LEU A 138 -1.43 12.34 4.43
N TRP A 139 -0.61 12.41 5.48
CA TRP A 139 -1.07 12.53 6.87
C TRP A 139 -1.87 13.82 7.10
N PHE A 140 -1.35 14.96 6.64
CA PHE A 140 -2.03 16.25 6.78
C PHE A 140 -2.97 16.56 5.62
N GLY A 141 -2.75 15.93 4.46
CA GLY A 141 -3.50 16.10 3.22
C GLY A 141 -4.83 15.36 3.18
N ILE A 142 -4.92 14.22 3.85
CA ILE A 142 -6.12 13.37 3.83
C ILE A 142 -6.81 13.43 5.18
N ASP A 143 -8.06 13.86 5.16
CA ASP A 143 -8.94 13.81 6.31
C ASP A 143 -9.48 12.37 6.47
N ALA A 144 -8.80 11.60 7.33
CA ALA A 144 -9.12 10.20 7.56
C ALA A 144 -10.53 10.00 8.15
N GLU A 145 -11.05 10.95 8.93
CA GLU A 145 -12.40 10.87 9.49
C GLU A 145 -13.47 11.05 8.41
N ARG A 146 -13.21 11.92 7.43
CA ARG A 146 -14.14 12.14 6.30
C ARG A 146 -14.18 10.97 5.32
N VAL A 147 -13.10 10.20 5.21
CA VAL A 147 -13.03 9.00 4.36
C VAL A 147 -13.62 7.77 5.07
N ARG A 148 -14.02 7.90 6.34
CA ARG A 148 -14.40 6.79 7.21
C ARG A 148 -15.79 6.20 6.95
N ASP A 149 -16.29 6.27 5.72
CA ASP A 149 -17.51 5.58 5.33
C ASP A 149 -17.23 4.07 5.19
N ARG A 150 -18.03 3.27 5.90
CA ARG A 150 -17.94 1.81 5.91
C ARG A 150 -18.09 1.21 4.53
N ALA A 151 -18.94 1.79 3.68
CA ALA A 151 -19.12 1.34 2.31
C ALA A 151 -17.84 1.48 1.48
N THR A 152 -17.05 2.53 1.74
CA THR A 152 -15.78 2.79 1.06
C THR A 152 -14.71 1.78 1.45
N TYR A 153 -14.59 1.42 2.73
CA TYR A 153 -13.59 0.43 3.18
C TYR A 153 -13.86 -0.98 2.66
N GLU A 154 -15.11 -1.44 2.74
CA GLU A 154 -15.49 -2.79 2.28
C GLU A 154 -15.24 -2.93 0.78
N THR A 155 -15.44 -1.86 0.00
CA THR A 155 -15.20 -1.85 -1.45
C THR A 155 -13.72 -1.68 -1.80
N SER A 156 -12.97 -0.87 -1.04
CA SER A 156 -11.56 -0.57 -1.31
C SER A 156 -10.68 -1.81 -1.24
N PHE A 157 -10.94 -2.74 -0.31
CA PHE A 157 -10.18 -3.98 -0.20
C PHE A 157 -10.40 -4.91 -1.41
N PHE A 158 -11.66 -5.02 -1.87
CA PHE A 158 -11.98 -5.75 -3.10
C PHE A 158 -11.24 -5.17 -4.30
N VAL A 159 -11.31 -3.84 -4.48
CA VAL A 159 -10.59 -3.13 -5.55
C VAL A 159 -9.09 -3.38 -5.44
N TYR A 160 -8.51 -3.28 -4.24
CA TYR A 160 -7.10 -3.55 -4.01
C TYR A 160 -6.69 -4.97 -4.40
N LEU A 161 -7.46 -6.01 -4.07
CA LEU A 161 -7.09 -7.39 -4.42
C LEU A 161 -7.24 -7.69 -5.92
N THR A 162 -8.19 -7.04 -6.59
CA THR A 162 -8.59 -7.39 -7.97
C THR A 162 -8.04 -6.44 -9.04
N HIS A 163 -7.63 -5.23 -8.67
CA HIS A 163 -7.19 -4.23 -9.65
C HIS A 163 -6.01 -4.69 -10.49
N PHE A 164 -5.07 -5.44 -9.91
CA PHE A 164 -3.91 -5.92 -10.66
C PHE A 164 -4.33 -6.80 -11.85
N LEU A 165 -5.25 -7.74 -11.64
CA LEU A 165 -5.77 -8.62 -12.70
C LEU A 165 -6.52 -7.80 -13.77
N VAL A 166 -7.40 -6.90 -13.34
CA VAL A 166 -8.18 -6.06 -14.24
C VAL A 166 -7.28 -5.11 -15.04
N PHE A 167 -6.26 -4.52 -14.41
CA PHE A 167 -5.26 -3.68 -15.08
C PHE A 167 -4.51 -4.48 -16.15
N SER A 168 -4.10 -5.72 -15.85
CA SER A 168 -3.42 -6.58 -16.83
C SER A 168 -4.29 -6.87 -18.05
N VAL A 169 -5.58 -7.13 -17.85
CA VAL A 169 -6.53 -7.37 -18.95
C VAL A 169 -6.73 -6.10 -19.78
N ILE A 170 -7.02 -4.96 -19.14
CA ILE A 170 -7.23 -3.68 -19.84
C ILE A 170 -5.99 -3.29 -20.65
N LYS A 171 -4.80 -3.38 -20.05
CA LYS A 171 -3.55 -3.04 -20.76
C LYS A 171 -3.33 -3.92 -21.99
N LYS A 172 -3.62 -5.23 -21.90
CA LYS A 172 -3.51 -6.13 -23.07
C LYS A 172 -4.52 -5.78 -24.16
N ILE A 173 -5.77 -5.45 -23.78
CA ILE A 173 -6.80 -5.02 -24.72
C ILE A 173 -6.40 -3.71 -25.40
N GLN A 174 -5.98 -2.71 -24.63
CA GLN A 174 -5.52 -1.42 -25.18
C GLN A 174 -4.31 -1.61 -26.09
N TYR A 175 -3.34 -2.42 -25.69
CA TYR A 175 -2.18 -2.72 -26.52
C TYR A 175 -2.57 -3.39 -27.85
N ALA A 176 -3.61 -4.25 -27.86
CA ALA A 176 -4.05 -4.92 -29.08
C ALA A 176 -4.90 -4.01 -30.01
N LEU A 177 -5.64 -3.05 -29.45
CA LEU A 177 -6.61 -2.25 -30.21
C LEU A 177 -6.11 -0.85 -30.58
N VAL A 178 -5.16 -0.31 -29.82
CA VAL A 178 -4.76 1.10 -29.92
C VAL A 178 -3.44 1.23 -30.68
N PRO A 179 -3.29 2.22 -31.56
CA PRO A 179 -2.03 2.48 -32.24
C PRO A 179 -0.88 2.75 -31.27
N HIS A 180 0.32 2.26 -31.60
CA HIS A 180 1.52 2.41 -30.76
C HIS A 180 2.23 3.76 -30.94
N THR A 181 1.49 4.87 -30.89
CA THR A 181 2.06 6.21 -30.89
C THR A 181 2.27 6.72 -29.47
N GLU A 182 3.19 7.68 -29.28
CA GLU A 182 3.49 8.27 -27.96
C GLU A 182 2.25 8.86 -27.27
N ALA A 183 1.40 9.56 -28.04
CA ALA A 183 0.16 10.13 -27.54
C ALA A 183 -0.81 9.04 -27.02
N TRP A 184 -0.94 7.94 -27.77
CA TRP A 184 -1.82 6.83 -27.37
C TRP A 184 -1.29 6.05 -26.18
N MET A 185 0.03 5.96 -26.01
CA MET A 185 0.63 5.37 -24.81
C MET A 185 0.31 6.19 -23.55
N LEU A 186 0.39 7.53 -23.62
CA LEU A 186 0.01 8.41 -22.51
C LEU A 186 -1.47 8.28 -22.17
N ILE A 187 -2.34 8.33 -23.17
CA ILE A 187 -3.80 8.17 -22.99
C ILE A 187 -4.10 6.80 -22.36
N SER A 188 -3.47 5.73 -22.86
CA SER A 188 -3.63 4.38 -22.32
C SER A 188 -3.17 4.32 -20.86
N TYR A 189 -2.00 4.88 -20.55
CA TYR A 189 -1.46 4.89 -19.19
C TYR A 189 -2.43 5.50 -18.16
N PHE A 190 -2.97 6.69 -18.44
CA PHE A 190 -3.90 7.36 -17.52
C PHE A 190 -5.30 6.73 -17.52
N SER A 191 -5.78 6.22 -18.67
CA SER A 191 -7.13 5.65 -18.77
C SER A 191 -7.28 4.29 -18.07
N VAL A 192 -6.21 3.48 -17.96
CA VAL A 192 -6.28 2.15 -17.32
C VAL A 192 -6.89 2.22 -15.91
N ALA A 193 -6.43 3.17 -15.10
CA ALA A 193 -6.89 3.30 -13.72
C ALA A 193 -8.39 3.66 -13.66
N TRP A 194 -8.83 4.58 -14.51
CA TRP A 194 -10.23 5.00 -14.56
C TRP A 194 -11.15 3.90 -15.09
N ILE A 195 -10.76 3.23 -16.19
CA ILE A 195 -11.52 2.11 -16.76
C ILE A 195 -11.63 0.99 -15.72
N ALA A 196 -10.54 0.67 -15.03
CA ALA A 196 -10.56 -0.35 -14.00
C ALA A 196 -11.48 0.01 -12.83
N LEU A 197 -11.48 1.25 -12.34
CA LEU A 197 -12.40 1.68 -11.28
C LEU A 197 -13.87 1.60 -11.74
N LEU A 198 -14.16 2.00 -12.98
CA LEU A 198 -15.50 1.89 -13.57
C LEU A 198 -16.00 0.45 -13.69
N ILE A 199 -15.10 -0.53 -13.83
CA ILE A 199 -15.45 -1.95 -13.86
C ILE A 199 -15.54 -2.52 -12.43
N LEU A 200 -14.55 -2.22 -11.60
CA LEU A 200 -14.38 -2.84 -10.29
C LEU A 200 -15.40 -2.38 -9.26
N ILE A 201 -15.79 -1.10 -9.26
CA ILE A 201 -16.76 -0.60 -8.27
C ILE A 201 -18.14 -1.25 -8.48
N PRO A 202 -18.74 -1.26 -9.69
CA PRO A 202 -20.00 -1.97 -9.91
C PRO A 202 -19.89 -3.47 -9.66
N LEU A 203 -18.76 -4.08 -10.03
CA LEU A 203 -18.53 -5.50 -9.77
C LEU A 203 -18.49 -5.81 -8.27
N ALA A 204 -17.80 -5.00 -7.48
CA ALA A 204 -17.75 -5.14 -6.03
C ALA A 204 -19.15 -5.04 -5.42
N LEU A 205 -19.93 -4.05 -5.83
CA LEU A 205 -21.32 -3.86 -5.39
C LEU A 205 -22.22 -5.04 -5.80
N PHE A 206 -22.03 -5.57 -7.01
CA PHE A 206 -22.78 -6.72 -7.52
C PHE A 206 -22.47 -7.99 -6.74
N VAL A 207 -21.18 -8.30 -6.52
CA VAL A 207 -20.76 -9.49 -5.76
C VAL A 207 -21.23 -9.37 -4.32
N ARG A 208 -21.13 -8.19 -3.71
CA ARG A 208 -21.64 -7.94 -2.35
C ARG A 208 -23.15 -8.19 -2.25
N LYS A 209 -23.93 -7.76 -3.24
CA LYS A 209 -25.39 -7.96 -3.27
C LYS A 209 -25.79 -9.41 -3.51
N ARG A 210 -25.06 -10.14 -4.38
CA ARG A 210 -25.41 -11.50 -4.80
C ARG A 210 -24.82 -12.60 -3.92
N LEU A 211 -23.63 -12.40 -3.38
CA LEU A 211 -22.86 -13.39 -2.63
C LEU A 211 -22.31 -12.77 -1.32
N PRO A 212 -23.17 -12.27 -0.42
CA PRO A 212 -22.73 -11.53 0.77
C PRO A 212 -21.86 -12.36 1.71
N ARG A 213 -22.15 -13.66 1.87
CA ARG A 213 -21.37 -14.55 2.74
C ARG A 213 -19.96 -14.78 2.20
N THR A 214 -19.84 -15.04 0.91
CA THR A 214 -18.54 -15.20 0.24
C THR A 214 -17.76 -13.89 0.28
N TYR A 215 -18.44 -12.77 0.04
CA TYR A 215 -17.82 -11.45 0.11
C TYR A 215 -17.25 -11.17 1.51
N SER A 216 -18.02 -11.39 2.57
CA SER A 216 -17.57 -11.13 3.95
C SER A 216 -16.40 -12.01 4.37
N VAL A 217 -16.33 -13.25 3.88
CA VAL A 217 -15.24 -14.19 4.20
C VAL A 217 -13.94 -13.80 3.48
N LEU A 218 -14.03 -13.45 2.19
CA LEU A 218 -12.85 -13.20 1.36
C LEU A 218 -12.32 -11.78 1.47
N PHE A 219 -13.21 -10.78 1.54
CA PHE A 219 -12.85 -9.37 1.46
C PHE A 219 -13.00 -8.62 2.78
N GLY A 220 -13.51 -9.30 3.82
CA GLY A 220 -13.95 -8.65 5.05
C GLY A 220 -15.27 -7.90 4.83
N GLY A 221 -16.03 -7.74 5.91
CA GLY A 221 -17.36 -7.12 5.83
C GLY A 221 -18.15 -7.27 7.12
N ARG A 222 -17.50 -6.99 8.25
CA ARG A 222 -18.18 -6.88 9.54
C ARG A 222 -18.85 -5.53 9.69
#